data_AF-A0A8H3LXP3-F1
#
_entry.id   AF-A0A8H3LXP3-F1
#
_cell.length_a   1.000
_cell.length_b   1.000
_cell.length_c   1.000
_cell.angle_alpha   90.00
_cell.angle_beta   90.00
_cell.angle_gamma   90.00
#
_symmetry.space_group_name_H-M   'P 1'
#
loop_
_entity.id
_entity.type
_entity.pdbx_description
1 polymer ?
#
loop_
_entity_poly.entity_id
_entity_poly.type
_entity_poly.pdbx_seq_one_letter_code
_entity_poly.pdbx_strand_id
1 'polypeptide(L)'
;MDTGWVILNNKEEVILECSSSITEWPSSTRAELGAILSAILVLQTGQRVKIFTDSQAAIDSINYINTSLTNGKNKIRVWCKSNNYSIVSSIINLIDSKHLELKLIKVKGHSGVKGNEEADRVAKNDKEKLTCITINDSQQKDLKYDLYWDGKRVDRHIRKFIDNLCESALEAAWSLNRANRTILQDTTYTIEEKVTWALFKKIQDSTVHHHQ
;
A
#
# COMPACT_ATOMS: atom_id res chain seq x y z
N MET A 1 -11.03 -1.30 1.67
CA MET A 1 -11.01 -0.45 0.46
C MET A 1 -11.66 -1.23 -0.65
N ASP A 2 -12.47 -0.57 -1.44
CA ASP A 2 -13.25 -1.24 -2.47
C ASP A 2 -12.42 -1.38 -3.75
N THR A 3 -12.64 -2.47 -4.47
CA THR A 3 -11.95 -2.80 -5.71
C THR A 3 -12.99 -3.25 -6.72
N GLY A 4 -12.82 -2.86 -7.98
CA GLY A 4 -13.75 -3.21 -9.05
C GLY A 4 -13.02 -3.29 -10.36
N TRP A 5 -13.41 -4.25 -11.20
CA TRP A 5 -12.94 -4.34 -12.58
C TRP A 5 -14.03 -4.93 -13.47
N VAL A 6 -13.92 -4.63 -14.76
CA VAL A 6 -14.80 -5.17 -15.81
C VAL A 6 -13.98 -5.66 -17.00
N ILE A 7 -14.48 -6.68 -17.68
CA ILE A 7 -13.99 -7.15 -18.97
C ILE A 7 -15.05 -6.81 -20.01
N LEU A 8 -14.64 -6.08 -21.05
CA LEU A 8 -15.50 -5.67 -22.15
C LEU A 8 -15.28 -6.53 -23.39
N ASN A 9 -16.33 -6.73 -24.19
CA ASN A 9 -16.20 -7.31 -25.53
C ASN A 9 -15.82 -6.26 -26.58
N ASN A 10 -15.68 -6.69 -27.83
CA ASN A 10 -15.35 -5.81 -28.96
C ASN A 10 -16.43 -4.74 -29.26
N LYS A 11 -17.64 -4.87 -28.71
CA LYS A 11 -18.75 -3.90 -28.79
C LYS A 11 -18.85 -3.03 -27.54
N GLU A 12 -17.84 -3.08 -26.66
CA GLU A 12 -17.81 -2.40 -25.37
C GLU A 12 -18.92 -2.80 -24.39
N GLU A 13 -19.48 -4.00 -24.54
CA GLU A 13 -20.46 -4.54 -23.59
C GLU A 13 -19.73 -5.30 -22.49
N VAL A 14 -20.21 -5.19 -21.25
CA VAL A 14 -19.65 -5.90 -20.09
C VAL A 14 -19.91 -7.39 -20.23
N ILE A 15 -18.84 -8.18 -20.33
CA ILE A 15 -18.91 -9.65 -20.33
C ILE A 15 -18.86 -10.18 -18.90
N LEU A 16 -17.98 -9.59 -18.09
CA LEU A 16 -17.71 -10.01 -16.73
C LEU A 16 -17.37 -8.78 -15.91
N GLU A 17 -17.92 -8.71 -14.71
CA GLU A 17 -17.58 -7.72 -13.71
C GLU A 17 -17.30 -8.41 -12.38
N CYS A 18 -16.45 -7.78 -11.57
CA CYS A 18 -16.16 -8.26 -10.23
C CYS A 18 -16.01 -7.05 -9.32
N SER A 19 -16.73 -7.09 -8.20
CA SER A 19 -16.53 -6.19 -7.08
C SER A 19 -16.00 -7.01 -5.90
N SER A 20 -15.00 -6.47 -5.23
CA SER A 20 -14.47 -7.08 -4.02
C SER A 20 -13.87 -6.02 -3.10
N SER A 21 -13.53 -6.42 -1.88
CA SER A 21 -12.79 -5.56 -0.96
C SER A 21 -11.37 -6.05 -0.76
N ILE A 22 -10.46 -5.13 -0.46
CA ILE A 22 -9.16 -5.43 0.10
C ILE A 22 -9.01 -4.75 1.45
N THR A 23 -8.49 -5.52 2.40
CA THR A 23 -8.30 -5.10 3.79
C THR A 23 -6.83 -4.85 4.09
N GLU A 24 -6.61 -4.27 5.28
CA GLU A 24 -5.32 -3.90 5.83
C GLU A 24 -4.60 -2.80 5.03
N TRP A 25 -3.79 -1.98 5.71
CA TRP A 25 -2.98 -0.92 5.09
C TRP A 25 -3.71 -0.07 4.03
N PRO A 26 -4.86 0.55 4.38
CA PRO A 26 -5.72 1.22 3.41
C PRO A 26 -4.95 2.28 2.63
N SER A 27 -5.01 2.19 1.32
CA SER A 27 -4.53 3.21 0.37
C SER A 27 -5.24 3.01 -0.97
N SER A 28 -5.44 4.10 -1.72
CA SER A 28 -6.04 4.01 -3.07
C SER A 28 -5.21 3.08 -3.97
N THR A 29 -3.88 3.20 -3.96
CA THR A 29 -3.00 2.30 -4.72
C THR A 29 -3.19 0.82 -4.36
N ARG A 30 -3.46 0.49 -3.09
CA ARG A 30 -3.71 -0.90 -2.67
C ARG A 30 -5.00 -1.46 -3.26
N ALA A 31 -6.06 -0.66 -3.31
CA ALA A 31 -7.31 -1.04 -3.96
C ALA A 31 -7.09 -1.32 -5.45
N GLU A 32 -6.39 -0.43 -6.14
CA GLU A 32 -6.06 -0.55 -7.56
C GLU A 32 -5.24 -1.80 -7.85
N LEU A 33 -4.23 -2.09 -7.02
CA LEU A 33 -3.46 -3.33 -7.12
C LEU A 33 -4.32 -4.57 -6.85
N GLY A 34 -5.27 -4.50 -5.92
CA GLY A 34 -6.23 -5.58 -5.65
C GLY A 34 -7.17 -5.84 -6.83
N ALA A 35 -7.63 -4.79 -7.52
CA ALA A 35 -8.41 -4.90 -8.74
C ALA A 35 -7.61 -5.57 -9.86
N ILE A 36 -6.35 -5.15 -10.07
CA ILE A 36 -5.45 -5.78 -11.06
C ILE A 36 -5.20 -7.25 -10.72
N LEU A 37 -4.91 -7.57 -9.46
CA LEU A 37 -4.66 -8.94 -9.01
C LEU A 37 -5.86 -9.84 -9.29
N SER A 38 -7.06 -9.42 -8.89
CA SER A 38 -8.29 -10.21 -9.09
C SER A 38 -8.67 -10.33 -10.57
N ALA A 39 -8.43 -9.31 -11.39
CA ALA A 39 -8.59 -9.41 -12.83
C ALA A 39 -7.64 -10.44 -13.43
N ILE A 40 -6.37 -10.48 -13.00
CA ILE A 40 -5.39 -11.48 -13.48
C ILE A 40 -5.75 -12.90 -13.06
N LEU A 41 -6.41 -13.09 -11.92
CA LEU A 41 -6.84 -14.40 -11.44
C LEU A 41 -7.83 -15.08 -12.39
N VAL A 42 -8.70 -14.34 -13.08
CA VAL A 42 -9.67 -14.91 -14.03
C VAL A 42 -9.11 -15.15 -15.43
N LEU A 43 -7.91 -14.64 -15.73
CA LEU A 43 -7.26 -14.84 -17.03
C LEU A 43 -6.77 -16.28 -17.22
N GLN A 44 -6.81 -16.76 -18.45
CA GLN A 44 -6.29 -18.07 -18.86
C GLN A 44 -4.78 -17.99 -19.17
N THR A 45 -4.11 -19.13 -19.06
CA THR A 45 -2.68 -19.27 -19.36
C THR A 45 -2.37 -18.89 -20.81
N GLY A 46 -1.28 -18.16 -21.05
CA GLY A 46 -0.80 -17.77 -22.37
C GLY A 46 -1.57 -16.61 -23.03
N GLN A 47 -2.49 -15.96 -22.31
CA GLN A 47 -3.26 -14.84 -22.85
C GLN A 47 -2.44 -13.55 -22.97
N ARG A 48 -2.76 -12.77 -24.01
CA ARG A 48 -2.29 -11.38 -24.19
C ARG A 48 -3.36 -10.44 -23.69
N VAL A 49 -3.04 -9.62 -22.68
CA VAL A 49 -4.03 -8.80 -22.00
C VAL A 49 -3.57 -7.35 -21.88
N LYS A 50 -4.50 -6.44 -22.16
CA LYS A 50 -4.34 -5.01 -21.89
C LYS A 50 -5.26 -4.64 -20.72
N ILE A 51 -4.68 -4.17 -19.62
CA ILE A 51 -5.44 -3.65 -18.48
C ILE A 51 -5.35 -2.13 -18.50
N PHE A 52 -6.50 -1.48 -18.50
CA PHE A 52 -6.64 -0.03 -18.41
C PHE A 52 -6.94 0.33 -16.96
N THR A 53 -6.16 1.25 -16.39
CA THR A 53 -6.34 1.74 -15.01
C THR A 53 -5.98 3.21 -14.94
N ASP A 54 -6.64 3.96 -14.08
CA ASP A 54 -6.30 5.34 -13.79
C ASP A 54 -5.23 5.47 -12.69
N SER A 55 -4.71 4.37 -12.16
CA SER A 55 -3.70 4.37 -11.10
C SER A 55 -2.29 4.28 -11.64
N GLN A 56 -1.65 5.44 -11.87
CA GLN A 56 -0.24 5.48 -12.25
C GLN A 56 0.65 4.85 -11.16
N ALA A 57 0.30 5.05 -9.89
CA ALA A 57 1.03 4.48 -8.76
C ALA A 57 1.01 2.93 -8.77
N ALA A 58 -0.10 2.31 -9.18
CA ALA A 58 -0.18 0.85 -9.32
C ALA A 58 0.71 0.35 -10.47
N ILE A 59 0.64 1.02 -11.62
CA ILE A 59 1.49 0.74 -12.79
C ILE A 59 2.97 0.84 -12.42
N ASP A 60 3.36 1.94 -11.78
CA ASP A 60 4.75 2.21 -11.40
C ASP A 60 5.25 1.18 -10.38
N SER A 61 4.41 0.77 -9.43
CA SER A 61 4.78 -0.25 -8.43
C SER A 61 5.10 -1.59 -9.09
N ILE A 62 4.27 -2.05 -10.03
CA ILE A 62 4.50 -3.31 -10.76
C ILE A 62 5.74 -3.20 -11.65
N ASN A 63 5.87 -2.12 -12.42
CA ASN A 63 6.99 -1.90 -13.33
C ASN A 63 8.32 -1.76 -12.57
N TYR A 64 8.33 -1.05 -11.44
CA TYR A 64 9.53 -0.86 -10.62
C TYR A 64 10.08 -2.19 -10.13
N ILE A 65 9.22 -3.07 -9.63
CA ILE A 65 9.65 -4.40 -9.18
C ILE A 65 10.12 -5.21 -10.38
N ASN A 66 9.33 -5.30 -11.45
CA ASN A 66 9.68 -6.11 -12.61
C ASN A 66 11.05 -5.73 -13.18
N THR A 67 11.27 -4.44 -13.43
CA THR A 67 12.56 -3.90 -13.90
C THR A 67 13.70 -4.09 -12.89
N SER A 68 13.42 -3.99 -11.59
CA SER A 68 14.45 -4.19 -10.57
C SER A 68 14.87 -5.65 -10.45
N LEU A 69 13.94 -6.59 -10.64
CA LEU A 69 14.20 -8.02 -10.67
C LEU A 69 14.97 -8.43 -11.93
N THR A 70 14.60 -7.90 -13.10
CA THR A 70 15.31 -8.18 -14.36
C THR A 70 16.74 -7.63 -14.35
N ASN A 71 16.95 -6.48 -13.71
CA ASN A 71 18.27 -5.83 -13.64
C ASN A 71 19.18 -6.42 -12.55
N GLY A 72 18.80 -7.54 -11.93
CA GLY A 72 19.63 -8.24 -10.95
C GLY A 72 19.87 -7.45 -9.65
N LYS A 73 19.00 -6.47 -9.31
CA LYS A 73 19.13 -5.76 -8.04
C LYS A 73 18.92 -6.71 -6.86
N ASN A 74 19.48 -6.37 -5.71
CA ASN A 74 19.23 -7.12 -4.48
C ASN A 74 17.73 -7.14 -4.16
N LYS A 75 17.11 -8.32 -4.32
CA LYS A 75 15.67 -8.51 -4.24
C LYS A 75 15.11 -8.15 -2.86
N ILE A 76 15.78 -8.58 -1.80
CA ILE A 76 15.39 -8.26 -0.42
C ILE A 76 15.31 -6.74 -0.22
N ARG A 77 16.33 -6.00 -0.67
CA ARG A 77 16.36 -4.53 -0.55
C ARG A 77 15.23 -3.87 -1.35
N VAL A 78 14.89 -4.40 -2.52
CA VAL A 78 13.80 -3.89 -3.37
C VAL A 78 12.46 -4.11 -2.67
N TRP A 79 12.23 -5.32 -2.15
CA TRP A 79 10.99 -5.66 -1.44
C TRP A 79 10.82 -4.86 -0.15
N CYS A 80 11.87 -4.74 0.67
CA CYS A 80 11.81 -3.97 1.93
C CYS A 80 11.58 -2.47 1.76
N LYS A 81 11.74 -1.93 0.55
CA LYS A 81 11.46 -0.52 0.23
C LYS A 81 10.10 -0.30 -0.41
N SER A 82 9.44 -1.37 -0.83
CA SER A 82 8.21 -1.29 -1.60
C SER A 82 6.99 -1.35 -0.69
N ASN A 83 6.00 -0.50 -0.97
CA ASN A 83 4.68 -0.64 -0.37
C ASN A 83 3.89 -1.69 -1.16
N ASN A 84 2.93 -2.36 -0.51
CA ASN A 84 2.08 -3.37 -1.14
C ASN A 84 2.88 -4.48 -1.85
N TYR A 85 4.07 -4.82 -1.35
CA TYR A 85 4.94 -5.82 -1.95
C TYR A 85 4.27 -7.20 -1.96
N SER A 86 3.38 -7.50 -1.01
CA SER A 86 2.64 -8.77 -0.99
C SER A 86 1.76 -8.93 -2.24
N ILE A 87 1.01 -7.89 -2.60
CA ILE A 87 0.13 -7.88 -3.77
C ILE A 87 0.96 -7.86 -5.05
N VAL A 88 1.97 -7.00 -5.13
CA VAL A 88 2.81 -6.88 -6.33
C VAL A 88 3.57 -8.18 -6.61
N SER A 89 4.11 -8.84 -5.58
CA SER A 89 4.72 -10.16 -5.72
C SER A 89 3.72 -11.19 -6.23
N SER A 90 2.48 -11.17 -5.74
CA SER A 90 1.44 -12.09 -6.19
C SER A 90 1.08 -11.86 -7.66
N ILE A 91 0.98 -10.60 -8.08
CA ILE A 91 0.77 -10.22 -9.49
C ILE A 91 1.90 -10.76 -10.37
N ILE A 92 3.16 -10.53 -10.01
CA ILE A 92 4.32 -10.97 -10.80
C ILE A 92 4.37 -12.49 -10.88
N ASN A 93 4.15 -13.19 -9.76
CA ASN A 93 4.11 -14.65 -9.74
C ASN A 93 2.98 -15.21 -10.62
N LEU A 94 1.82 -14.56 -10.66
CA LEU A 94 0.72 -14.97 -11.54
C LEU A 94 1.01 -14.71 -13.01
N ILE A 95 1.64 -13.57 -13.34
CA ILE A 95 2.07 -13.27 -14.71
C ILE A 95 3.05 -14.35 -15.20
N ASP A 96 4.05 -14.67 -14.38
CA ASP A 96 5.07 -15.67 -14.70
C ASP A 96 4.47 -17.08 -14.82
N SER A 97 3.68 -17.50 -13.83
CA SER A 97 3.12 -18.87 -13.77
C SER A 97 2.04 -19.13 -14.83
N LYS A 98 1.27 -18.11 -15.21
CA LYS A 98 0.28 -18.20 -16.30
C LYS A 98 0.85 -17.81 -17.66
N HIS A 99 2.14 -17.48 -17.76
CA HIS A 99 2.76 -17.02 -19.02
C HIS A 99 1.96 -15.90 -19.71
N LEU A 100 1.52 -14.91 -18.95
CA LEU A 100 0.70 -13.82 -19.47
C LEU A 100 1.56 -12.76 -20.15
N GLU A 101 1.10 -12.27 -21.30
CA GLU A 101 1.65 -11.06 -21.93
C GLU A 101 0.79 -9.86 -21.49
N LEU A 102 1.12 -9.29 -20.34
CA LEU A 102 0.38 -8.19 -19.73
C LEU A 102 0.92 -6.82 -20.16
N LYS A 103 0.03 -5.95 -20.64
CA LYS A 103 0.31 -4.52 -20.87
C LYS A 103 -0.61 -3.66 -20.00
N LEU A 104 -0.04 -2.91 -19.08
CA LEU A 104 -0.76 -1.91 -18.28
C LEU A 104 -0.79 -0.57 -19.02
N ILE A 105 -1.97 0.04 -19.12
CA ILE A 105 -2.20 1.30 -19.85
C ILE A 105 -2.86 2.29 -18.92
N LYS A 106 -2.19 3.43 -18.71
CA LYS A 106 -2.76 4.55 -17.94
C LYS A 106 -3.90 5.19 -18.74
N VAL A 107 -5.07 5.32 -18.12
CA VAL A 107 -6.18 6.15 -18.61
C VAL A 107 -6.40 7.34 -17.67
N LYS A 108 -7.03 8.40 -18.14
CA LYS A 108 -7.39 9.53 -17.27
C LYS A 108 -8.63 9.13 -16.46
N GLY A 109 -8.57 9.31 -15.13
CA GLY A 109 -9.75 9.08 -14.29
C GLY A 109 -10.87 10.04 -14.66
N HIS A 110 -12.11 9.55 -14.63
CA HIS A 110 -13.32 10.32 -14.91
C HIS A 110 -13.30 11.08 -16.24
N SER A 111 -12.78 10.45 -17.30
CA SER A 111 -12.65 11.07 -18.63
C SER A 111 -13.62 10.53 -19.69
N GLY A 112 -14.75 9.92 -19.31
CA GLY A 112 -15.70 9.34 -20.27
C GLY A 112 -15.28 7.97 -20.83
N VAL A 113 -14.23 7.35 -20.28
CA VAL A 113 -13.80 6.02 -20.73
C VAL A 113 -14.74 4.99 -20.12
N LYS A 114 -15.67 4.48 -20.93
CA LYS A 114 -16.74 3.57 -20.51
C LYS A 114 -16.28 2.45 -19.57
N GLY A 115 -15.21 1.73 -19.92
CA GLY A 115 -14.70 0.64 -19.09
C GLY A 115 -14.17 1.08 -17.72
N ASN A 116 -13.56 2.27 -17.63
CA ASN A 116 -13.07 2.81 -16.36
C ASN A 116 -14.23 3.29 -15.49
N GLU A 117 -15.20 3.97 -16.09
CA GLU A 117 -16.40 4.44 -15.37
C GLU A 117 -17.24 3.27 -14.86
N GLU A 118 -17.32 2.20 -15.64
CA GLU A 118 -17.99 0.98 -15.22
C GLU A 118 -17.25 0.28 -14.08
N ALA A 119 -15.91 0.19 -14.14
CA ALA A 119 -15.10 -0.32 -13.04
C ALA A 119 -15.28 0.51 -11.75
N ASP A 120 -15.30 1.84 -11.85
CA ASP A 120 -15.58 2.76 -10.75
C ASP A 120 -16.99 2.53 -10.17
N ARG A 121 -17.99 2.33 -11.05
CA ARG A 121 -19.37 2.01 -10.65
C ARG A 121 -19.41 0.70 -9.88
N VAL A 122 -18.76 -0.34 -10.39
CA VAL A 122 -18.70 -1.68 -9.77
C VAL A 122 -18.01 -1.65 -8.41
N ALA A 123 -16.92 -0.88 -8.27
CA ALA A 123 -16.24 -0.71 -6.99
C ALA A 123 -17.15 -0.04 -5.94
N LYS A 124 -17.97 0.94 -6.36
CA LYS A 124 -18.84 1.72 -5.45
C LYS A 124 -20.18 1.06 -5.13
N ASN A 125 -20.74 0.27 -6.04
CA ASN A 125 -22.14 -0.15 -5.94
C ASN A 125 -22.44 -1.28 -4.96
N ASP A 126 -21.44 -2.05 -4.51
CA ASP A 126 -21.74 -3.23 -3.69
C ASP A 126 -21.90 -2.89 -2.20
N LYS A 127 -23.18 -2.88 -1.79
CA LYS A 127 -23.64 -2.75 -0.39
C LYS A 127 -23.56 -4.05 0.40
N GLU A 128 -23.37 -5.20 -0.26
CA GLU A 128 -23.22 -6.53 0.36
C GLU A 128 -21.94 -7.23 -0.14
N LYS A 129 -20.78 -6.65 0.17
CA LYS A 129 -19.48 -7.23 -0.22
C LYS A 129 -19.24 -8.58 0.44
N LEU A 130 -19.54 -9.66 -0.27
CA LEU A 130 -19.30 -11.03 0.20
C LEU A 130 -17.82 -11.46 0.04
N THR A 131 -17.08 -10.83 -0.88
CA THR A 131 -15.72 -11.26 -1.23
C THR A 131 -14.66 -10.26 -0.78
N CYS A 132 -13.75 -10.72 0.08
CA CYS A 132 -12.57 -9.99 0.51
C CYS A 132 -11.30 -10.69 0.01
N ILE A 133 -10.48 -9.99 -0.76
CA ILE A 133 -9.17 -10.47 -1.20
C ILE A 133 -8.23 -10.45 0.01
N THR A 134 -7.74 -11.63 0.38
CA THR A 134 -6.70 -11.81 1.40
C THR A 134 -5.46 -12.40 0.74
N ILE A 135 -4.29 -11.77 0.97
CA ILE A 135 -3.02 -12.27 0.43
C ILE A 135 -2.44 -13.27 1.43
N ASN A 136 -2.25 -14.52 0.98
CA ASN A 136 -1.71 -15.58 1.83
C ASN A 136 -0.18 -15.60 1.82
N ASP A 137 0.40 -16.03 2.93
CA ASP A 137 1.84 -15.92 3.21
C ASP A 137 2.71 -16.86 2.37
N SER A 138 2.12 -17.93 1.81
CA SER A 138 2.86 -18.96 1.06
C SER A 138 3.35 -18.52 -0.31
N GLN A 139 2.99 -17.30 -0.78
CA GLN A 139 3.20 -16.88 -2.17
C GLN A 139 4.47 -16.06 -2.42
N GLN A 140 5.36 -15.87 -1.44
CA GLN A 140 6.54 -15.02 -1.63
C GLN A 140 7.82 -15.80 -1.95
N LYS A 141 8.38 -15.51 -3.13
CA LYS A 141 9.53 -16.22 -3.70
C LYS A 141 10.87 -15.78 -3.12
N ASP A 142 10.96 -14.54 -2.61
CA ASP A 142 12.25 -13.88 -2.32
C ASP A 142 12.44 -13.44 -0.86
N LEU A 143 11.37 -13.31 -0.06
CA LEU A 143 11.46 -12.96 1.36
C LEU A 143 11.28 -14.23 2.21
N LYS A 144 12.27 -14.57 3.02
CA LYS A 144 12.24 -15.74 3.91
C LYS A 144 11.35 -15.53 5.14
N TYR A 145 11.25 -14.27 5.59
CA TYR A 145 10.52 -13.91 6.79
C TYR A 145 9.66 -12.69 6.50
N ASP A 146 8.42 -12.76 6.96
CA ASP A 146 7.47 -11.66 6.95
C ASP A 146 7.45 -10.96 8.31
N LEU A 147 7.25 -9.65 8.30
CA LEU A 147 7.04 -8.87 9.52
C LEU A 147 5.55 -8.71 9.78
N TYR A 148 5.15 -8.84 11.05
CA TYR A 148 3.78 -8.62 11.49
C TYR A 148 3.74 -7.57 12.60
N TRP A 149 2.69 -6.76 12.59
CA TRP A 149 2.36 -5.80 13.63
C TRP A 149 0.88 -5.96 13.97
N ASP A 150 0.55 -6.18 15.24
CA ASP A 150 -0.83 -6.41 15.68
C ASP A 150 -1.54 -7.53 14.89
N GLY A 151 -0.82 -8.64 14.65
CA GLY A 151 -1.32 -9.77 13.87
C GLY A 151 -1.45 -9.53 12.36
N LYS A 152 -1.16 -8.32 11.86
CA LYS A 152 -1.27 -7.95 10.44
C LYS A 152 0.10 -7.89 9.79
N ARG A 153 0.24 -8.45 8.60
CA ARG A 153 1.50 -8.42 7.83
C ARG A 153 1.87 -6.98 7.50
N VAL A 154 3.07 -6.52 7.83
CA VAL A 154 3.57 -5.20 7.44
C VAL A 154 3.80 -5.18 5.94
N ASP A 155 2.90 -4.53 5.20
CA ASP A 155 2.93 -4.43 3.74
C ASP A 155 3.27 -3.01 3.24
N ARG A 156 4.27 -2.43 3.90
CA ARG A 156 4.79 -1.07 3.65
C ARG A 156 6.30 -1.10 3.64
N HIS A 157 6.91 0.03 3.27
CA HIS A 157 8.34 0.23 3.36
C HIS A 157 8.85 -0.10 4.78
N ILE A 158 9.51 -1.25 4.93
CA ILE A 158 9.84 -1.86 6.22
C ILE A 158 10.75 -0.96 7.05
N ARG A 159 11.80 -0.37 6.46
CA ARG A 159 12.70 0.53 7.20
C ARG A 159 11.96 1.74 7.77
N LYS A 160 11.22 2.47 6.93
CA LYS A 160 10.41 3.62 7.38
C LYS A 160 9.38 3.21 8.43
N PHE A 161 8.79 2.03 8.30
CA PHE A 161 7.87 1.50 9.30
C PHE A 161 8.55 1.32 10.67
N ILE A 162 9.75 0.72 10.70
CA ILE A 162 10.54 0.56 11.92
C ILE A 162 11.02 1.92 12.47
N ASP A 163 11.51 2.81 11.62
CA ASP A 163 11.95 4.15 12.01
C ASP A 163 10.81 4.92 12.69
N ASN A 164 9.63 4.96 12.05
CA ASN A 164 8.44 5.61 12.62
C ASN A 164 7.99 4.97 13.94
N LEU A 165 8.11 3.65 14.09
CA LEU A 165 7.77 2.96 15.33
C LEU A 165 8.72 3.36 16.46
N CYS A 166 10.02 3.40 16.19
CA CYS A 166 11.02 3.85 17.14
C CYS A 166 10.83 5.31 17.54
N GLU A 167 10.56 6.19 16.58
CA GLU A 167 10.24 7.60 16.82
C GLU A 167 8.99 7.73 17.70
N SER A 168 7.90 7.03 17.36
CA SER A 168 6.66 7.06 18.15
C SER A 168 6.88 6.55 19.58
N ALA A 169 7.68 5.50 19.77
CA ALA A 169 8.00 4.97 21.09
C ALA A 169 8.83 5.97 21.92
N LEU A 170 9.78 6.66 21.28
CA LEU A 170 10.57 7.71 21.92
C LEU A 170 9.66 8.89 22.33
N GLU A 171 8.82 9.39 21.42
CA GLU A 171 7.85 10.45 21.69
C GLU A 171 6.89 10.08 22.84
N ALA A 172 6.40 8.84 22.86
CA ALA A 172 5.57 8.34 23.96
C ALA A 172 6.33 8.33 25.29
N ALA A 173 7.58 7.84 25.32
CA ALA A 173 8.41 7.86 26.52
C ALA A 173 8.66 9.30 27.02
N TRP A 174 8.86 10.25 26.11
CA TRP A 174 9.02 11.66 26.45
C TRP A 174 7.75 12.30 27.01
N SER A 175 6.59 12.05 26.39
CA SER A 175 5.31 12.61 26.84
C SER A 175 4.88 12.06 28.21
N LEU A 176 5.24 10.80 28.51
CA LEU A 176 4.93 10.14 29.77
C LEU A 176 5.97 10.40 30.87
N ASN A 177 7.09 11.08 30.56
CA ASN A 177 8.07 11.46 31.56
C ASN A 177 7.42 12.39 32.61
N ARG A 178 7.66 12.10 33.89
CA ARG A 178 7.05 12.79 35.04
C ARG A 178 7.21 14.31 34.97
N ALA A 179 8.34 14.81 34.46
CA ALA A 179 8.59 16.24 34.30
C ALA A 179 7.71 16.90 33.22
N ASN A 180 7.37 16.16 32.17
CA ASN A 180 6.57 16.66 31.04
C ASN A 180 5.08 16.45 31.25
N ARG A 181 4.70 15.45 32.06
CA ARG A 181 3.31 15.11 32.36
C ARG A 181 2.54 16.27 33.00
N THR A 182 3.17 17.02 33.91
CA THR A 182 2.57 18.22 34.52
C THR A 182 2.34 19.37 33.54
N ILE A 183 3.18 19.49 32.49
CA ILE A 183 3.07 20.56 31.48
C ILE A 183 2.01 20.21 30.43
N LEU A 184 1.89 18.92 30.06
CA LEU A 184 0.99 18.45 29.01
C LEU A 184 -0.43 18.10 29.51
N GLN A 185 -0.62 17.87 30.81
CA GLN A 185 -1.94 17.59 31.40
C GLN A 185 -2.70 18.85 31.85
N ASP A 186 -2.03 20.00 31.94
CA ASP A 186 -2.66 21.24 32.36
C ASP A 186 -3.40 21.89 31.18
N THR A 187 -4.68 21.53 31.02
CA THR A 187 -5.57 21.99 29.93
C THR A 187 -5.90 23.49 29.96
N THR A 188 -5.32 24.25 30.90
CA THR A 188 -5.53 25.70 31.01
C THR A 188 -4.69 26.51 30.02
N TYR A 189 -3.66 25.91 29.42
CA TYR A 189 -2.80 26.58 28.43
C TYR A 189 -3.10 26.08 27.03
N THR A 190 -3.50 26.99 26.13
CA THR A 190 -3.48 26.74 24.69
C THR A 190 -2.01 26.60 24.29
N ILE A 191 -1.54 25.37 24.12
CA ILE A 191 -0.15 25.12 23.72
C ILE A 191 -0.03 25.44 22.22
N GLU A 192 0.51 26.62 21.90
CA GLU A 192 0.86 26.98 20.53
C GLU A 192 2.03 26.11 20.03
N GLU A 193 1.90 25.56 18.82
CA GLU A 193 2.89 24.65 18.19
C GLU A 193 4.33 25.21 18.16
N LYS A 194 4.47 26.53 18.08
CA LYS A 194 5.79 27.21 18.13
C LYS A 194 6.45 27.14 19.52
N VAL A 195 5.67 27.08 20.59
CA VAL A 195 6.15 27.02 21.98
C VAL A 195 6.68 25.63 22.31
N THR A 196 6.08 24.58 21.74
CA THR A 196 6.51 23.19 21.93
C THR A 196 7.96 22.99 21.50
N TRP A 197 8.35 23.49 20.32
CA TRP A 197 9.73 23.42 19.82
C TRP A 197 10.73 24.24 20.65
N ALA A 198 10.31 25.39 21.19
CA ALA A 198 11.17 26.22 22.05
C ALA A 198 11.45 25.56 23.41
N LEU A 199 10.46 24.85 23.98
CA LEU A 199 10.63 24.03 25.18
C LEU A 199 11.62 22.89 24.94
N PHE A 200 11.54 22.20 23.80
CA PHE A 200 12.48 21.14 23.44
C PHE A 200 13.92 21.64 23.30
N LYS A 201 14.13 22.82 22.70
CA LYS A 201 15.47 23.41 22.52
C LYS A 201 16.15 23.74 23.85
N LYS A 202 15.40 24.27 24.83
CA LYS A 202 15.92 24.69 26.14
C LYS A 202 16.36 23.50 27.02
N ILE A 203 15.76 22.33 26.81
CA ILE A 203 16.12 21.09 27.53
C ILE A 203 17.39 20.47 26.94
N GLN A 204 17.57 20.56 25.61
CA GLN A 204 18.77 20.06 24.95
C GLN A 204 20.05 20.76 25.48
N ASP A 205 19.97 22.08 25.67
CA ASP A 205 21.06 22.88 26.26
C ASP A 205 21.35 22.53 27.73
N SER A 206 20.37 22.05 28.49
CA SER A 206 20.57 21.65 29.90
C SER A 206 21.09 20.22 30.07
N THR A 207 20.83 19.32 29.11
CA THR A 207 21.46 17.99 29.10
C THR A 207 22.93 17.99 28.69
N VAL A 208 23.37 18.96 27.87
CA VAL A 208 24.79 19.09 27.48
C VAL A 208 25.67 19.49 28.67
N HIS A 209 25.13 20.17 29.68
CA HIS A 209 25.86 20.57 30.87
C HIS A 209 25.94 19.51 31.99
N HIS A 210 25.43 18.30 31.77
CA HIS A 210 25.51 17.20 32.75
C HIS A 210 26.44 16.05 32.37
N HIS A 211 27.18 16.17 31.27
CA HIS A 211 28.30 15.28 30.94
C HIS A 211 29.55 16.11 30.65
N GLN A 212 30.24 16.48 31.74
CA GLN A 212 31.56 17.14 31.85
C GLN A 212 31.67 18.59 31.38
#